data_AF-A0A4R1MXK7-F1
#
_entry.id   AF-A0A4R1MXK7-F1
#
_cell.length_a   1.000
_cell.length_b   1.000
_cell.length_c   1.000
_cell.angle_alpha   90.00
_cell.angle_beta   90.00
_cell.angle_gamma   90.00
#
_symmetry.space_group_name_H-M   'P 1'
#
loop_
_entity.id
_entity.type
_entity.pdbx_description
1 polymer ?
#
loop_
_entity_poly.entity_id
_entity_poly.type
_entity_poly.pdbx_seq_one_letter_code
_entity_poly.pdbx_strand_id
1 'polypeptide(L)'
;MAEAQTVTFDDCWNRIGVRGDSSCERLVEYVRCLNCPVFETAAAKLLERPIPSVDLSQHDLRAPVQSQQNVQGASESFLVFRIGDEWLALPTPIFKRIVQTRPIHTLPHRQHRAVLGVVNVQGELLVCLSLAHLLGFEADAAARDDRARHDLPRLLVVSRAEEHAVFPVDQVDGVHRIATASFCLPPATLSQAAAAHTRAVAPWRGMSVGLLDADALFDTLNRSLG
;
A
#
# COMPACT_ATOMS: atom_id res chain seq x y z
N MET A 1 10.64 28.31 -14.23
CA MET A 1 10.47 27.76 -15.58
C MET A 1 11.45 26.61 -15.72
N ALA A 2 11.00 25.37 -15.50
CA ALA A 2 11.86 24.20 -15.67
C ALA A 2 11.84 23.83 -17.16
N GLU A 3 12.96 24.03 -17.85
CA GLU A 3 13.14 23.55 -19.21
C GLU A 3 13.02 22.02 -19.19
N ALA A 4 12.01 21.49 -19.86
CA ALA A 4 11.89 20.08 -20.10
C ALA A 4 13.04 19.66 -21.02
N GLN A 5 14.11 19.10 -20.45
CA GLN A 5 15.17 18.49 -21.22
C GLN A 5 14.59 17.27 -21.96
N THR A 6 14.28 17.46 -23.24
CA THR A 6 13.98 16.38 -24.18
C THR A 6 15.26 15.59 -24.40
N VAL A 7 15.41 14.47 -23.70
CA VAL A 7 16.54 13.55 -23.92
C VAL A 7 16.37 12.97 -25.31
N THR A 8 17.26 13.33 -26.24
CA THR A 8 17.29 12.79 -27.59
C THR A 8 18.14 11.53 -27.64
N PHE A 9 17.52 10.39 -27.92
CA PHE A 9 18.18 9.14 -28.24
C PHE A 9 17.64 8.60 -29.57
N ASP A 10 18.42 7.76 -30.24
CA ASP A 10 17.99 7.08 -31.47
C ASP A 10 16.95 6.01 -31.11
N ASP A 11 15.68 6.27 -31.43
CA ASP A 11 14.54 5.41 -31.13
C ASP A 11 14.20 4.46 -32.28
N CYS A 12 15.23 3.90 -32.93
CA CYS A 12 15.10 3.06 -34.13
C CYS A 12 14.10 1.89 -33.97
N TRP A 13 13.88 1.41 -32.74
CA TRP A 13 12.90 0.35 -32.46
C TRP A 13 11.45 0.75 -32.76
N ASN A 14 11.10 2.04 -32.71
CA ASN A 14 9.78 2.57 -33.08
C ASN A 14 9.62 2.82 -34.58
N ARG A 15 10.73 3.03 -35.30
CA ARG A 15 10.73 3.39 -36.73
C ARG A 15 10.95 2.18 -37.63
N ILE A 16 12.06 1.46 -37.40
CA ILE A 16 12.53 0.35 -38.23
C ILE A 16 12.62 -0.99 -37.49
N GLY A 17 12.50 -0.99 -36.17
CA GLY A 17 12.61 -2.20 -35.36
C GLY A 17 11.25 -2.88 -35.08
N VAL A 18 11.19 -3.66 -34.01
CA VAL A 18 10.02 -4.50 -33.66
C VAL A 18 8.70 -3.75 -33.44
N ARG A 19 8.73 -2.44 -33.18
CA ARG A 19 7.52 -1.59 -33.09
C ARG A 19 7.28 -0.73 -34.34
N GLY A 20 8.21 -0.76 -35.29
CA GLY A 20 8.12 -0.08 -36.58
C GLY A 20 7.83 -1.07 -37.71
N ASP A 21 8.48 -0.88 -38.86
CA ASP A 21 8.30 -1.72 -40.05
C ASP A 21 9.14 -3.02 -40.04
N SER A 22 9.90 -3.28 -38.97
CA SER A 22 10.80 -4.45 -38.83
C SER A 22 11.87 -4.58 -39.91
N SER A 23 12.22 -3.49 -40.61
CA SER A 23 13.30 -3.44 -41.61
C SER A 23 14.72 -3.39 -41.02
N CYS A 24 14.85 -3.31 -39.70
CA CYS A 24 16.15 -3.18 -39.04
C CYS A 24 17.03 -4.43 -39.24
N GLU A 25 18.18 -4.25 -39.91
CA GLU A 25 19.17 -5.30 -40.18
C GLU A 25 19.69 -5.99 -38.92
N ARG A 26 19.76 -5.27 -37.79
CA ARG A 26 20.21 -5.80 -36.50
C ARG A 26 19.25 -6.83 -35.89
N LEU A 27 18.01 -6.94 -36.39
CA LEU A 27 17.08 -7.98 -35.92
C LEU A 27 17.52 -9.39 -36.32
N VAL A 28 18.34 -9.53 -37.36
CA VAL A 28 18.90 -10.83 -37.77
C VAL A 28 19.81 -11.40 -36.68
N GLU A 29 20.60 -10.54 -36.04
CA GLU A 29 21.57 -10.92 -35.02
C GLU A 29 20.94 -10.99 -33.62
N TYR A 30 20.16 -9.98 -33.24
CA TYR A 30 19.68 -9.83 -31.86
C TYR A 30 18.26 -10.37 -31.61
N VAL A 31 17.53 -10.75 -32.66
CA VAL A 31 16.16 -11.30 -32.67
C VAL A 31 15.08 -10.34 -32.14
N ARG A 32 15.37 -9.50 -31.14
CA ARG A 32 14.49 -8.48 -30.55
C ARG A 32 15.26 -7.19 -30.31
N CYS A 33 14.63 -6.04 -30.58
CA CYS A 33 15.25 -4.74 -30.33
C CYS A 33 15.72 -4.53 -28.89
N LEU A 34 15.02 -5.12 -27.91
CA LEU A 34 15.39 -5.02 -26.48
C LEU A 34 16.74 -5.66 -26.15
N ASN A 35 17.25 -6.55 -27.02
CA ASN A 35 18.56 -7.18 -26.88
C ASN A 35 19.67 -6.44 -27.67
N CYS A 36 19.32 -5.37 -28.40
CA CYS A 36 20.27 -4.65 -29.25
C CYS A 36 21.00 -3.56 -28.45
N PRO A 37 22.31 -3.36 -28.64
CA PRO A 37 23.10 -2.33 -27.94
C PRO A 37 22.54 -0.90 -28.07
N VAL A 38 21.84 -0.59 -29.17
CA VAL A 38 21.17 0.71 -29.35
C VAL A 38 20.07 0.94 -28.32
N PHE A 39 19.25 -0.09 -28.08
CA PHE A 39 18.18 -0.02 -27.10
C PHE A 39 18.74 0.04 -25.67
N GLU A 40 19.78 -0.74 -25.38
CA GLU A 40 20.47 -0.72 -24.08
C GLU A 40 21.02 0.67 -23.75
N THR A 41 21.71 1.30 -24.70
CA THR A 41 22.26 2.65 -24.53
C THR A 41 21.15 3.69 -24.32
N ALA A 42 20.04 3.58 -25.05
CA ALA A 42 18.91 4.48 -24.89
C ALA A 42 18.19 4.29 -23.55
N ALA A 43 18.04 3.04 -23.09
CA ALA A 43 17.46 2.72 -21.79
C ALA A 43 18.32 3.24 -20.63
N ALA A 44 19.65 3.08 -20.70
CA ALA A 44 20.59 3.61 -19.71
C ALA A 44 20.46 5.14 -19.57
N LYS A 45 20.44 5.88 -20.69
CA LYS A 45 20.24 7.34 -20.69
C LYS A 45 18.92 7.77 -20.06
N LEU A 46 17.86 6.98 -20.25
CA LEU A 46 16.55 7.26 -19.66
C LEU A 46 16.58 7.09 -18.12
N LEU A 47 17.31 6.07 -17.63
CA LEU A 47 17.47 5.78 -16.21
C LEU A 47 18.36 6.79 -15.49
N GLU A 48 19.40 7.27 -16.15
CA GLU A 48 20.31 8.30 -15.64
C GLU A 48 19.69 9.71 -15.61
N ARG A 49 18.46 9.86 -16.14
CA ARG A 49 17.80 11.15 -16.18
C ARG A 49 17.58 11.67 -14.75
N PRO A 50 18.07 12.88 -14.43
CA PRO A 50 17.76 13.53 -13.17
C PRO A 50 16.25 13.61 -13.02
N ILE A 51 15.72 13.12 -11.90
CA ILE A 51 14.31 13.32 -11.56
C ILE A 51 14.13 14.84 -11.47
N PRO A 52 13.31 15.47 -12.32
CA PRO A 52 13.08 16.89 -12.20
C PRO A 52 12.57 17.14 -10.79
N SER A 53 13.20 18.07 -10.08
CA SER A 53 12.73 18.53 -8.78
C SER A 53 11.34 19.12 -8.98
N VAL A 54 10.33 18.28 -8.80
CA VAL A 54 8.94 18.71 -8.74
C VAL A 54 8.87 19.57 -7.49
N ASP A 55 8.66 20.86 -7.68
CA ASP A 55 8.30 21.75 -6.60
C ASP A 55 6.91 21.32 -6.09
N LEU A 56 6.92 20.50 -5.03
CA LEU A 56 5.71 20.00 -4.38
C LEU A 56 4.87 21.14 -3.79
N SER A 57 5.41 22.36 -3.65
CA SER A 57 4.65 23.52 -3.18
C SER A 57 3.62 24.04 -4.19
N GLN A 58 3.68 23.62 -5.46
CA GLN A 58 2.76 24.07 -6.51
C GLN A 58 1.60 23.10 -6.81
N HIS A 59 1.60 21.90 -6.23
CA HIS A 59 0.56 20.88 -6.48
C HIS A 59 -0.58 20.86 -5.42
N ASP A 60 -0.82 21.98 -4.73
CA ASP A 60 -1.90 22.11 -3.74
C ASP A 60 -3.24 22.63 -4.31
N LEU A 61 -3.42 22.77 -5.63
CA LEU A 61 -4.56 23.53 -6.17
C LEU A 61 -5.73 22.74 -6.80
N ARG A 62 -5.84 21.41 -6.64
CA ARG A 62 -7.05 20.69 -7.12
C ARG A 62 -7.54 19.53 -6.25
N ALA A 63 -7.55 19.74 -4.94
CA ALA A 63 -8.56 19.11 -4.09
C ALA A 63 -9.10 20.18 -3.14
N PRO A 64 -10.42 20.32 -2.96
CA PRO A 64 -10.92 21.03 -1.80
C PRO A 64 -10.58 20.16 -0.59
N VAL A 65 -9.35 20.26 -0.10
CA VAL A 65 -9.09 19.98 1.30
C VAL A 65 -9.92 21.02 2.01
N GLN A 66 -11.11 20.63 2.46
CA GLN A 66 -11.81 21.36 3.49
C GLN A 66 -10.87 21.34 4.69
N SER A 67 -9.97 22.32 4.73
CA SER A 67 -9.22 22.73 5.89
C SER A 67 -10.25 23.24 6.88
N GLN A 68 -10.90 22.30 7.56
CA GLN A 68 -11.60 22.58 8.79
C GLN A 68 -10.56 23.21 9.71
N GLN A 69 -10.82 24.49 9.93
CA GLN A 69 -9.95 25.42 10.60
C GLN A 69 -9.68 24.94 12.03
N ASN A 70 -8.39 24.98 12.38
CA ASN A 70 -7.91 25.38 13.71
C ASN A 70 -8.54 24.69 14.92
N VAL A 71 -7.97 23.55 15.27
CA VAL A 71 -7.63 23.30 16.69
C VAL A 71 -6.12 23.27 16.73
N GLN A 72 -5.50 24.20 17.48
CA GLN A 72 -4.08 24.19 17.84
C GLN A 72 -3.79 23.02 18.80
N GLY A 73 -4.15 21.79 18.38
CA GLY A 73 -4.01 20.56 19.14
C GLY A 73 -3.10 19.60 18.40
N ALA A 74 -2.44 18.73 19.17
CA ALA A 74 -1.69 17.62 18.59
C ALA A 74 -2.63 16.77 17.71
N SER A 75 -2.21 16.50 16.48
CA SER A 75 -2.91 15.60 15.57
C SER A 75 -1.94 14.58 15.00
N GLU A 76 -2.39 13.34 14.94
CA GLU A 76 -1.63 12.23 14.40
C GLU A 76 -2.19 11.85 13.02
N SER A 77 -1.32 11.37 12.13
CA SER A 77 -1.68 10.98 10.77
C SER A 77 -1.86 9.47 10.69
N PHE A 78 -3.02 9.05 10.20
CA PHE A 78 -3.38 7.64 10.05
C PHE A 78 -3.81 7.33 8.62
N LEU A 79 -3.48 6.13 8.14
CA LEU A 79 -4.12 5.56 6.96
C LEU A 79 -5.37 4.80 7.42
N VAL A 80 -6.54 5.19 6.90
CA VAL A 80 -7.84 4.58 7.21
C VAL A 80 -8.21 3.55 6.14
N PHE A 81 -8.58 2.36 6.58
CA PHE A 81 -8.94 1.22 5.74
C PHE A 81 -10.05 0.39 6.39
N ARG A 82 -10.68 -0.51 5.62
CA ARG A 82 -11.77 -1.35 6.08
C ARG A 82 -11.45 -2.84 5.92
N ILE A 83 -11.91 -3.62 6.89
CA ILE A 83 -11.91 -5.08 6.87
C ILE A 83 -13.28 -5.56 7.37
N GLY A 84 -14.00 -6.30 6.54
CA GLY A 84 -15.41 -6.61 6.80
C GLY A 84 -16.22 -5.33 6.97
N ASP A 85 -16.89 -5.19 8.09
CA ASP A 85 -17.65 -3.99 8.45
C ASP A 85 -16.88 -3.00 9.34
N GLU A 86 -15.64 -3.34 9.69
CA GLU A 86 -14.84 -2.57 10.64
C GLU A 86 -13.91 -1.59 9.93
N TRP A 87 -14.05 -0.30 10.28
CA TRP A 87 -13.12 0.74 9.88
C TRP A 87 -11.98 0.84 10.89
N LEU A 88 -10.76 0.73 10.38
CA LEU A 88 -9.54 0.70 11.17
C LEU A 88 -8.55 1.72 10.64
N ALA A 89 -7.60 2.12 11.48
CA ALA A 89 -6.54 3.01 11.08
C ALA A 89 -5.21 2.61 11.72
N LEU A 90 -4.13 2.79 10.96
CA LEU A 90 -2.76 2.60 11.43
C LEU A 90 -1.96 3.89 11.20
N PRO A 91 -0.98 4.20 12.06
CA PRO A 91 -0.13 5.37 11.88
C PRO A 91 0.55 5.35 10.51
N THR A 92 0.57 6.47 9.80
CA THR A 92 1.22 6.56 8.48
C THR A 92 2.71 6.21 8.45
N PRO A 93 3.54 6.44 9.50
CA PRO A 93 4.97 6.18 9.45
C PRO A 93 5.36 4.70 9.22
N ILE A 94 4.50 3.76 9.59
CA ILE A 94 4.79 2.32 9.41
C ILE A 94 4.49 1.81 8.00
N PHE A 95 3.79 2.58 7.17
CA PHE A 95 3.45 2.15 5.82
C PHE A 95 4.63 2.33 4.87
N LYS A 96 4.97 1.25 4.18
CA LYS A 96 5.89 1.30 3.05
C LYS A 96 5.14 1.49 1.75
N ARG A 97 4.06 0.73 1.53
CA ARG A 97 3.34 0.69 0.25
C ARG A 97 1.88 0.28 0.40
N ILE A 98 1.09 0.66 -0.59
CA ILE A 98 -0.26 0.13 -0.83
C ILE A 98 -0.25 -0.43 -2.24
N VAL A 99 -0.48 -1.73 -2.40
CA VAL A 99 -0.44 -2.38 -3.71
C VAL A 99 -1.75 -3.09 -4.01
N GLN A 100 -1.99 -3.36 -5.30
CA GLN A 100 -3.12 -4.19 -5.72
C GLN A 100 -2.97 -5.61 -5.17
N THR A 101 -4.09 -6.32 -5.05
CA THR A 101 -4.11 -7.72 -4.65
C THR A 101 -3.23 -8.57 -5.55
N ARG A 102 -2.49 -9.49 -4.94
CA ARG A 102 -1.64 -10.47 -5.60
C ARG A 102 -1.92 -11.86 -5.03
N PRO A 103 -1.59 -12.93 -5.77
CA PRO A 103 -1.70 -14.29 -5.25
C PRO A 103 -0.92 -14.44 -3.93
N ILE A 104 -1.60 -14.98 -2.91
CA ILE A 104 -0.98 -15.32 -1.64
C ILE A 104 -0.71 -16.83 -1.66
N HIS A 105 0.56 -17.20 -1.49
CA HIS A 105 0.99 -18.60 -1.48
C HIS A 105 1.03 -19.10 -0.04
N THR A 106 0.27 -20.15 0.23
CA THR A 106 0.19 -20.77 1.56
C THR A 106 1.54 -21.32 1.99
N LEU A 107 1.96 -21.05 3.23
CA LEU A 107 3.10 -21.71 3.85
C LEU A 107 2.69 -23.06 4.45
N PRO A 108 3.48 -24.13 4.29
CA PRO A 108 3.29 -25.37 5.04
C PRO A 108 3.60 -25.14 6.52
N HIS A 109 2.99 -25.94 7.41
CA HIS A 109 3.18 -25.85 8.87
C HIS A 109 2.87 -24.47 9.47
N ARG A 110 1.72 -23.88 9.11
CA ARG A 110 1.27 -22.62 9.70
C ARG A 110 1.16 -22.74 11.22
N GLN A 111 1.96 -21.96 11.94
CA GLN A 111 1.92 -21.93 13.40
C GLN A 111 0.70 -21.15 13.94
N HIS A 112 0.24 -20.14 13.20
CA HIS A 112 -0.85 -19.26 13.63
C HIS A 112 -1.91 -19.06 12.54
N ARG A 113 -3.21 -19.07 12.93
CA ARG A 113 -4.36 -18.92 12.01
C ARG A 113 -4.35 -17.59 11.23
N ALA A 114 -3.72 -16.57 11.80
CA ALA A 114 -3.58 -15.29 11.13
C ALA A 114 -2.63 -15.30 9.93
N VAL A 115 -1.67 -16.24 9.87
CA VAL A 115 -0.70 -16.30 8.77
C VAL A 115 -1.37 -16.92 7.54
N LEU A 116 -1.65 -16.07 6.55
CA LEU A 116 -2.24 -16.51 5.28
C LEU A 116 -1.18 -17.17 4.40
N GLY A 117 0.06 -16.71 4.47
CA GLY A 117 1.19 -17.26 3.71
C GLY A 117 2.19 -16.18 3.33
N VAL A 118 2.72 -16.25 2.11
CA VAL A 118 3.65 -15.26 1.55
C VAL A 118 3.13 -14.66 0.26
N VAL A 119 3.53 -13.43 -0.04
CA VAL A 119 3.17 -12.71 -1.25
C VAL A 119 4.38 -11.99 -1.82
N ASN A 120 4.54 -12.03 -3.14
CA ASN A 120 5.59 -11.29 -3.82
C ASN A 120 5.14 -9.85 -4.07
N VAL A 121 5.80 -8.89 -3.43
CA VAL A 121 5.63 -7.45 -3.67
C VAL A 121 6.90 -6.90 -4.29
N GLN A 122 6.85 -6.60 -5.59
CA GLN A 122 7.97 -6.02 -6.34
C GLN A 122 9.31 -6.76 -6.24
N GLY A 123 9.29 -8.09 -6.21
CA GLY A 123 10.49 -8.92 -6.13
C GLY A 123 10.87 -9.34 -4.71
N GLU A 124 10.18 -8.81 -3.70
CA GLU A 124 10.38 -9.17 -2.29
C GLU A 124 9.27 -10.13 -1.83
N LEU A 125 9.66 -11.24 -1.19
CA LEU A 125 8.72 -12.17 -0.57
C LEU A 125 8.41 -11.73 0.85
N LEU A 126 7.17 -11.32 1.09
CA LEU A 126 6.71 -10.82 2.38
C LEU A 126 5.64 -11.72 2.97
N VAL A 127 5.63 -11.83 4.29
CA VAL A 127 4.59 -12.58 5.01
C VAL A 127 3.27 -11.81 4.96
N CYS A 128 2.22 -12.52 4.58
CA CYS A 128 0.86 -12.00 4.52
C CYS A 128 0.02 -12.51 5.70
N LEU A 129 -0.58 -11.60 6.47
CA LEU A 129 -1.38 -11.91 7.64
C LEU A 129 -2.78 -11.29 7.55
N SER A 130 -3.77 -12.02 8.06
CA SER A 130 -5.13 -11.54 8.20
C SER A 130 -5.30 -10.75 9.49
N LEU A 131 -5.50 -9.44 9.38
CA LEU A 131 -5.88 -8.60 10.50
C LEU A 131 -7.24 -9.03 11.09
N ALA A 132 -8.19 -9.51 10.27
CA ALA A 132 -9.45 -10.05 10.78
C ALA A 132 -9.22 -11.21 11.76
N HIS A 133 -8.33 -12.14 11.42
CA HIS A 133 -7.99 -13.25 12.32
C HIS A 133 -7.19 -12.79 13.55
N LEU A 134 -6.33 -11.77 13.43
CA LEU A 134 -5.59 -11.21 14.57
C LEU A 134 -6.52 -10.47 15.54
N LEU A 135 -7.47 -9.72 15.03
CA LEU A 135 -8.41 -8.91 15.82
C LEU A 135 -9.63 -9.73 16.28
N GLY A 136 -9.79 -10.97 15.79
CA GLY A 136 -10.90 -11.84 16.14
C GLY A 136 -12.23 -11.39 15.54
N PHE A 137 -12.21 -10.79 14.35
CA PHE A 137 -13.43 -10.47 13.61
C PHE A 137 -14.00 -11.74 12.97
N GLU A 138 -15.28 -12.01 13.23
CA GLU A 138 -16.03 -13.08 12.58
C GLU A 138 -16.19 -12.72 11.10
N ALA A 139 -15.62 -13.53 10.21
CA ALA A 139 -15.77 -13.33 8.77
C ALA A 139 -17.13 -13.85 8.35
N ASP A 140 -18.15 -12.97 8.32
CA ASP A 140 -19.47 -13.37 7.86
C ASP A 140 -19.45 -13.55 6.33
N ALA A 141 -19.37 -14.80 5.89
CA ALA A 141 -19.22 -15.17 4.49
C ALA A 141 -20.45 -14.79 3.65
N ALA A 142 -21.62 -14.64 4.27
CA ALA A 142 -22.90 -14.40 3.58
C ALA A 142 -23.06 -12.95 3.08
N ALA A 143 -22.40 -11.96 3.70
CA ALA A 143 -22.51 -10.55 3.31
C ALA A 143 -21.53 -10.15 2.17
N ARG A 144 -20.63 -11.05 1.76
CA ARG A 144 -19.58 -10.76 0.77
C ARG A 144 -20.12 -10.66 -0.66
N ASP A 145 -21.20 -11.36 -1.00
CA ASP A 145 -21.66 -11.47 -2.40
C ASP A 145 -22.20 -10.16 -2.98
N ASP A 146 -22.88 -9.33 -2.18
CA ASP A 146 -23.43 -8.04 -2.64
C ASP A 146 -22.40 -6.89 -2.51
N ARG A 147 -21.51 -6.96 -1.51
CA ARG A 147 -20.49 -5.92 -1.22
C ARG A 147 -19.21 -6.08 -2.06
N ALA A 148 -18.91 -7.28 -2.54
CA ALA A 148 -17.74 -7.55 -3.38
C ALA A 148 -17.67 -6.70 -4.67
N ARG A 149 -18.81 -6.15 -5.13
CA ARG A 149 -18.86 -5.25 -6.29
C ARG A 149 -18.28 -3.86 -6.02
N HIS A 150 -18.30 -3.40 -4.78
CA HIS A 150 -17.78 -2.08 -4.38
C HIS A 150 -16.45 -2.15 -3.63
N ASP A 151 -16.06 -3.34 -3.17
CA ASP A 151 -14.76 -3.57 -2.55
C ASP A 151 -13.64 -3.37 -3.57
N LEU A 152 -12.62 -2.62 -3.15
CA LEU A 152 -11.41 -2.38 -3.92
C LEU A 152 -10.24 -2.93 -3.12
N PRO A 153 -10.07 -4.27 -3.07
CA PRO A 153 -9.15 -4.88 -2.14
C PRO A 153 -7.71 -4.43 -2.43
N ARG A 154 -6.93 -4.28 -1.36
CA ARG A 154 -5.53 -3.83 -1.39
C ARG A 154 -4.69 -4.68 -0.45
N LEU A 155 -3.40 -4.70 -0.72
CA LEU A 155 -2.38 -5.19 0.19
C LEU A 155 -1.67 -3.98 0.79
N LEU A 156 -1.73 -3.87 2.11
CA LEU A 156 -1.00 -2.89 2.89
C LEU A 156 0.35 -3.47 3.27
N VAL A 157 1.43 -2.86 2.81
CA VAL A 157 2.79 -3.24 3.18
C VAL A 157 3.26 -2.33 4.29
N VAL A 158 3.53 -2.91 5.45
CA VAL A 158 3.97 -2.19 6.64
C VAL A 158 5.34 -2.70 7.10
N SER A 159 6.04 -1.86 7.85
CA SER A 159 7.30 -2.25 8.49
C SER A 159 7.56 -1.52 9.80
N ARG A 160 8.24 -2.19 10.72
CA ARG A 160 8.83 -1.61 11.92
C ARG A 160 10.26 -2.14 12.06
N ALA A 161 11.25 -1.25 12.04
CA ALA A 161 12.66 -1.64 11.95
C ALA A 161 12.92 -2.60 10.76
N GLU A 162 13.35 -3.84 11.03
CA GLU A 162 13.60 -4.89 10.02
C GLU A 162 12.41 -5.86 9.85
N GLU A 163 11.30 -5.62 10.57
CA GLU A 163 10.11 -6.45 10.52
C GLU A 163 9.20 -5.96 9.41
N HIS A 164 8.83 -6.85 8.49
CA HIS A 164 7.95 -6.55 7.37
C HIS A 164 6.73 -7.44 7.36
N ALA A 165 5.56 -6.85 7.06
CA ALA A 165 4.32 -7.59 6.96
C ALA A 165 3.40 -7.00 5.90
N VAL A 166 2.51 -7.86 5.41
CA VAL A 166 1.46 -7.50 4.46
C VAL A 166 0.10 -7.83 5.05
N PHE A 167 -0.81 -6.86 5.00
CA PHE A 167 -2.21 -7.05 5.41
C PHE A 167 -3.14 -6.88 4.21
N PRO A 168 -3.95 -7.90 3.85
CA PRO A 168 -5.03 -7.73 2.90
C PRO A 168 -6.18 -6.98 3.58
N VAL A 169 -6.72 -5.99 2.87
CA VAL A 169 -7.85 -5.17 3.30
C VAL A 169 -8.86 -5.04 2.17
N ASP A 170 -10.13 -4.84 2.51
CA ASP A 170 -11.22 -4.78 1.53
C ASP A 170 -11.24 -3.42 0.83
N GLN A 171 -10.85 -2.36 1.54
CA GLN A 171 -10.83 -1.01 1.01
C GLN A 171 -9.83 -0.13 1.77
N VAL A 172 -9.22 0.82 1.06
CA VAL A 172 -8.47 1.94 1.64
C VAL A 172 -9.20 3.23 1.32
N ASP A 173 -9.51 4.03 2.34
CA ASP A 173 -10.09 5.35 2.10
C ASP A 173 -9.01 6.40 1.82
N GLY A 174 -7.96 6.43 2.65
CA GLY A 174 -6.86 7.37 2.48
C GLY A 174 -6.20 7.78 3.79
N VAL A 175 -5.37 8.82 3.72
CA VAL A 175 -4.68 9.38 4.87
C VAL A 175 -5.52 10.47 5.51
N HIS A 176 -5.72 10.38 6.83
CA HIS A 176 -6.48 11.32 7.62
C HIS A 176 -5.66 11.83 8.79
N ARG A 177 -5.82 13.12 9.12
CA ARG A 177 -5.30 13.66 10.38
C ARG A 177 -6.42 13.60 11.41
N ILE A 178 -6.14 12.95 12.54
CA ILE A 178 -7.10 12.79 13.62
C ILE A 178 -6.53 13.51 14.85
N ALA A 179 -7.33 14.41 15.42
CA ALA A 179 -6.92 15.16 16.61
C ALA A 179 -6.82 14.21 17.81
N THR A 180 -5.72 14.23 18.55
CA THR A 180 -5.51 13.33 19.69
C THR A 180 -6.54 13.55 20.79
N ALA A 181 -7.06 14.78 20.92
CA ALA A 181 -8.14 15.12 21.84
C ALA A 181 -9.47 14.40 21.53
N SER A 182 -9.65 13.86 20.32
CA SER A 182 -10.85 13.10 19.92
C SER A 182 -10.74 11.61 20.21
N PHE A 183 -9.60 11.15 20.74
CA PHE A 183 -9.38 9.74 21.03
C PHE A 183 -10.20 9.34 22.25
N CYS A 184 -11.05 8.34 22.07
CA CYS A 184 -11.79 7.68 23.12
C CYS A 184 -11.16 6.32 23.43
N LEU A 185 -11.37 5.86 24.66
CA LEU A 185 -10.96 4.50 25.02
C LEU A 185 -11.72 3.47 24.16
N PRO A 186 -11.07 2.35 23.81
CA PRO A 186 -11.75 1.27 23.11
C PRO A 186 -12.96 0.80 23.93
N PRO A 187 -14.14 0.60 23.32
CA PRO A 187 -15.33 0.18 24.05
C PRO A 187 -15.15 -1.23 24.63
N ALA A 188 -15.73 -1.46 25.81
CA ALA A 188 -15.64 -2.74 26.51
C ALA A 188 -16.28 -3.93 25.76
N THR A 189 -17.03 -3.65 24.70
CA THR A 189 -17.66 -4.66 23.83
C THR A 189 -16.70 -5.24 22.79
N LEU A 190 -15.51 -4.67 22.61
CA LEU A 190 -14.49 -5.24 21.71
C LEU A 190 -14.04 -6.61 22.21
N SER A 191 -13.73 -7.51 21.27
CA SER A 191 -13.08 -8.78 21.60
C SER A 191 -11.77 -8.51 22.34
N GLN A 192 -11.32 -9.44 23.18
CA GLN A 192 -10.06 -9.30 23.91
C GLN A 192 -8.88 -9.08 22.96
N ALA A 193 -8.88 -9.77 21.81
CA ALA A 193 -7.86 -9.62 20.78
C ALA A 193 -7.90 -8.24 20.11
N ALA A 194 -9.08 -7.75 19.73
CA ALA A 194 -9.23 -6.41 19.17
C ALA A 194 -8.82 -5.32 20.19
N ALA A 195 -9.22 -5.45 21.45
CA ALA A 195 -8.87 -4.52 22.51
C ALA A 195 -7.35 -4.47 22.74
N ALA A 196 -6.66 -5.60 22.71
CA ALA A 196 -5.20 -5.69 22.88
C ALA A 196 -4.41 -4.99 21.75
N HIS A 197 -5.03 -4.82 20.58
CA HIS A 197 -4.42 -4.19 19.41
C HIS A 197 -5.00 -2.82 19.08
N THR A 198 -5.94 -2.30 19.88
CA THR A 198 -6.57 -1.00 19.66
C THR A 198 -6.08 0.00 20.68
N ARG A 199 -5.36 1.02 20.23
CA ARG A 199 -4.88 2.13 21.06
C ARG A 199 -6.03 3.04 21.48
N ALA A 200 -6.94 3.34 20.55
CA ALA A 200 -8.07 4.24 20.78
C ALA A 200 -9.15 4.06 19.71
N VAL A 201 -10.31 4.67 19.91
CA VAL A 201 -11.34 4.86 18.88
C VAL A 201 -11.54 6.35 18.65
N ALA A 202 -11.73 6.77 17.41
CA ALA A 202 -11.98 8.17 17.07
C ALA A 202 -13.20 8.33 16.15
N PRO A 203 -13.89 9.48 16.20
CA PRO A 203 -14.93 9.79 15.23
C PRO A 203 -14.31 10.06 13.85
N TRP A 204 -14.88 9.47 12.81
CA TRP A 204 -14.47 9.62 11.43
C TRP A 204 -15.70 9.57 10.49
N ARG A 205 -15.97 10.68 9.78
CA ARG A 205 -17.08 10.83 8.82
C ARG A 205 -18.46 10.37 9.34
N GLY A 206 -18.76 10.64 10.62
CA GLY A 206 -20.01 10.23 11.25
C GLY A 206 -20.06 8.76 11.70
N MET A 207 -18.94 8.04 11.61
CA MET A 207 -18.74 6.68 12.11
C MET A 207 -17.59 6.66 13.13
N SER A 208 -17.36 5.50 13.73
CA SER A 208 -16.17 5.24 14.56
C SER A 208 -15.08 4.55 13.75
N VAL A 209 -13.82 4.92 13.97
CA VAL A 209 -12.65 4.22 13.44
C VAL A 209 -11.78 3.71 14.58
N GLY A 210 -11.39 2.44 14.53
CA GLY A 210 -10.46 1.82 15.48
C GLY A 210 -9.01 2.19 15.16
N LEU A 211 -8.35 2.95 16.03
CA LEU A 211 -6.94 3.29 15.90
C LEU A 211 -6.10 2.16 16.47
N LEU A 212 -5.46 1.40 15.60
CA LEU A 212 -4.67 0.24 15.97
C LEU A 212 -3.31 0.66 16.54
N ASP A 213 -2.86 -0.08 17.54
CA ASP A 213 -1.52 0.03 18.11
C ASP A 213 -0.54 -0.74 17.21
N ALA A 214 0.33 0.00 16.52
CA ALA A 214 1.31 -0.57 15.62
C ALA A 214 2.28 -1.52 16.37
N ASP A 215 2.73 -1.13 17.56
CA ASP A 215 3.71 -1.91 18.30
C ASP A 215 3.13 -3.23 18.79
N ALA A 216 1.93 -3.19 19.37
CA ALA A 216 1.24 -4.41 19.81
C ALA A 216 0.95 -5.37 18.64
N LEU A 217 0.66 -4.82 17.45
CA LEU A 217 0.47 -5.62 16.24
C LEU A 217 1.77 -6.31 15.82
N PHE A 218 2.87 -5.58 15.66
CA PHE A 218 4.16 -6.15 15.26
C PHE A 218 4.68 -7.17 16.29
N ASP A 219 4.50 -6.92 17.58
CA ASP A 219 4.88 -7.87 18.62
C ASP A 219 4.14 -9.20 18.50
N THR A 220 2.86 -9.16 18.14
CA THR A 220 2.03 -10.35 17.91
C THR A 220 2.39 -11.05 16.61
N LEU A 221 2.77 -10.26 15.61
CA LEU A 221 3.26 -10.71 14.31
C LEU A 221 4.53 -11.55 14.48
N ASN A 222 5.51 -11.06 15.23
CA ASN A 222 6.75 -11.77 15.52
C ASN A 222 6.50 -13.09 16.27
N ARG A 223 5.65 -13.06 17.29
CA ARG A 223 5.25 -14.28 18.03
C ARG A 223 4.50 -15.30 17.17
N SER A 224 3.87 -14.86 16.09
CA SER A 224 3.16 -15.75 15.16
C SER A 224 4.10 -16.38 14.11
N LEU A 225 5.34 -15.89 14.00
CA LEU A 225 6.32 -16.32 13.00
C LEU A 225 7.49 -17.13 13.57
N GLY A 226 7.81 -16.98 14.86
CA GLY A 226 8.76 -17.83 15.59
C GLY A 226 8.08 -19.06 16.16
#